data_AF-A0A812SLK1-F1
#
_entry.id   AF-A0A812SLK1-F1
#
_cell.length_a   1.000
_cell.length_b   1.000
_cell.length_c   1.000
_cell.angle_alpha   90.00
_cell.angle_beta   90.00
_cell.angle_gamma   90.00
#
_symmetry.space_group_name_H-M   'P 1'
#
loop_
_entity.id
_entity.type
_entity.pdbx_description
1 polymer ?
#
loop_
_entity_poly.entity_id
_entity_poly.type
_entity_poly.pdbx_seq_one_letter_code
_entity_poly.pdbx_strand_id
1 'polypeptide(L)'
;VISAIGSIGSADDEQGNGATNEAAVASAAKAGVKRFVLVSASKDVGEAGVDAIFGPYVKGKQRAEAAVKARYSDSSLVLQPSFIYGGDEFSATPPRVAGWYGEKVENLLATDLFRAAASASPAFLRLALSPPLAVDDVAKAAVAGAAGRATGTLESHDAIVAAR
;
A
#
# COMPACT_ATOMS: atom_id res chain seq x y z
N VAL A 1 2.60 6.54 -14.87
CA VAL A 1 1.95 7.30 -13.76
C VAL A 1 2.11 6.52 -12.48
N ILE A 2 2.40 7.18 -11.37
CA ILE A 2 2.40 6.59 -10.03
C ILE A 2 1.32 7.33 -9.23
N SER A 3 0.32 6.62 -8.72
CA SER A 3 -0.70 7.19 -7.84
C SER A 3 -0.40 6.83 -6.38
N ALA A 4 -0.19 7.85 -5.57
CA ALA A 4 -0.13 7.79 -4.12
C ALA A 4 -1.35 8.47 -3.47
N ILE A 5 -2.44 8.61 -4.22
CA ILE A 5 -3.67 9.25 -3.74
C ILE A 5 -4.33 8.34 -2.70
N GLY A 6 -4.61 8.90 -1.53
CA GLY A 6 -5.42 8.29 -0.51
C GLY A 6 -5.82 9.30 0.56
N SER A 7 -6.90 8.97 1.25
CA SER A 7 -7.39 9.66 2.44
C SER A 7 -7.70 8.61 3.50
N ILE A 8 -7.67 8.97 4.78
CA ILE A 8 -8.00 8.05 5.85
C ILE A 8 -8.69 8.81 6.98
N GLY A 9 -9.80 8.27 7.48
CA GLY A 9 -10.59 8.86 8.56
C GLY A 9 -11.43 10.05 8.13
N SER A 10 -11.77 10.16 6.83
CA SER A 10 -12.58 11.26 6.30
C SER A 10 -13.89 10.76 5.68
N ALA A 11 -14.89 11.65 5.57
CA ALA A 11 -16.16 11.33 4.89
C ALA A 11 -15.96 10.97 3.41
N ASP A 12 -14.86 11.44 2.81
CA ASP A 12 -14.55 11.25 1.39
C ASP A 12 -13.68 10.02 1.13
N ASP A 13 -13.49 9.13 2.11
CA ASP A 13 -12.55 8.00 1.99
C ASP A 13 -12.83 7.07 0.80
N GLU A 14 -14.10 6.76 0.49
CA GLU A 14 -14.39 5.96 -0.70
C GLU A 14 -14.11 6.74 -2.00
N GLN A 15 -14.36 8.06 -2.01
CA GLN A 15 -14.12 8.90 -3.19
C GLN A 15 -12.62 9.11 -3.43
N GLY A 16 -11.87 9.46 -2.40
CA GLY A 16 -10.43 9.70 -2.45
C GLY A 16 -9.66 8.44 -2.81
N ASN A 17 -9.99 7.31 -2.18
CA ASN A 17 -9.27 6.06 -2.42
C ASN A 17 -9.76 5.32 -3.68
N GLY A 18 -11.05 5.45 -4.05
CA GLY A 18 -11.66 4.77 -5.20
C GLY A 18 -11.84 5.68 -6.41
N ALA A 19 -12.91 6.47 -6.43
CA ALA A 19 -13.35 7.23 -7.61
C ALA A 19 -12.26 8.14 -8.19
N THR A 20 -11.44 8.77 -7.34
CA THR A 20 -10.33 9.61 -7.76
C THR A 20 -9.26 8.80 -8.48
N ASN A 21 -8.92 7.62 -7.96
CA ASN A 21 -7.96 6.72 -8.61
C ASN A 21 -8.53 6.12 -9.90
N GLU A 22 -9.81 5.75 -9.95
CA GLU A 22 -10.49 5.30 -11.18
C GLU A 22 -10.41 6.37 -12.28
N ALA A 23 -10.68 7.63 -11.93
CA ALA A 23 -10.57 8.76 -12.86
C ALA A 23 -9.12 9.00 -13.32
N ALA A 24 -8.14 8.85 -12.42
CA ALA A 24 -6.72 8.94 -12.75
C ALA A 24 -6.30 7.83 -13.73
N VAL A 25 -6.75 6.59 -13.51
CA VAL A 25 -6.53 5.45 -14.41
C VAL A 25 -7.11 5.72 -15.79
N ALA A 26 -8.39 6.13 -15.85
CA ALA A 26 -9.06 6.43 -17.12
C ALA A 26 -8.35 7.55 -17.89
N SER A 27 -7.96 8.62 -17.19
CA SER A 27 -7.28 9.78 -17.79
C SER A 27 -5.88 9.42 -18.28
N ALA A 28 -5.09 8.71 -17.49
CA ALA A 28 -3.76 8.25 -17.88
C ALA A 28 -3.85 7.36 -19.13
N ALA A 29 -4.85 6.50 -19.19
CA ALA A 29 -5.00 5.59 -20.31
C ALA A 29 -5.48 6.30 -21.59
N LYS A 30 -6.34 7.31 -21.46
CA LYS A 30 -6.73 8.21 -22.56
C LYS A 30 -5.53 9.01 -23.09
N ALA A 31 -4.60 9.40 -22.22
CA ALA A 31 -3.39 10.10 -22.57
C ALA A 31 -2.28 9.18 -23.16
N GLY A 32 -2.53 7.89 -23.33
CA GLY A 32 -1.55 6.94 -23.89
C GLY A 32 -0.42 6.59 -22.92
N VAL A 33 -0.59 6.80 -21.61
CA VAL A 33 0.37 6.35 -20.61
C VAL A 33 0.49 4.83 -20.68
N LYS A 34 1.72 4.32 -20.78
CA LYS A 34 1.98 2.88 -20.96
C LYS A 34 1.90 2.07 -19.67
N ARG A 35 2.19 2.68 -18.52
CA ARG A 35 2.28 2.00 -17.23
C ARG A 35 1.63 2.78 -16.10
N PHE A 36 1.00 2.06 -15.19
CA PHE A 36 0.35 2.63 -14.01
C PHE A 36 0.79 1.90 -12.75
N VAL A 37 1.21 2.67 -11.74
CA VAL A 37 1.56 2.16 -10.43
C VAL A 37 0.58 2.72 -9.41
N LEU A 38 0.06 1.87 -8.53
CA LEU A 38 -0.85 2.25 -7.46
C LEU A 38 -0.25 1.90 -6.10
N VAL A 39 -0.16 2.88 -5.21
CA VAL A 39 0.12 2.67 -3.79
C VAL A 39 -1.22 2.46 -3.06
N SER A 40 -1.52 1.19 -2.79
CA SER A 40 -2.70 0.74 -2.05
C SER A 40 -2.36 0.51 -0.57
N ALA A 41 -3.00 -0.46 0.08
CA ALA A 41 -2.68 -0.91 1.42
C ALA A 41 -2.85 -2.44 1.53
N SER A 42 -2.22 -3.02 2.54
CA SER A 42 -2.33 -4.45 2.84
C SER A 42 -3.79 -4.90 2.94
N LYS A 43 -4.09 -6.05 2.32
CA LYS A 43 -5.38 -6.73 2.44
C LYS A 43 -5.74 -7.08 3.89
N ASP A 44 -4.72 -7.24 4.74
CA ASP A 44 -4.89 -7.54 6.16
C ASP A 44 -5.59 -6.39 6.90
N VAL A 45 -5.61 -5.17 6.34
CA VAL A 45 -6.41 -4.06 6.88
C VAL A 45 -7.90 -4.41 6.86
N GLY A 46 -8.44 -4.92 5.76
CA GLY A 46 -9.87 -5.28 5.74
C GLY A 46 -10.19 -6.46 6.65
N GLU A 47 -9.33 -7.48 6.63
CA GLU A 47 -9.49 -8.69 7.43
C GLU A 47 -9.37 -8.45 8.94
N ALA A 48 -8.64 -7.41 9.37
CA ALA A 48 -8.43 -7.05 10.78
C ALA A 48 -9.69 -6.52 11.51
N GLY A 49 -10.86 -6.51 10.85
CA GLY A 49 -12.07 -5.86 11.36
C GLY A 49 -12.01 -4.33 11.30
N VAL A 50 -10.90 -3.80 10.80
CA VAL A 50 -10.69 -2.38 10.54
C VAL A 50 -11.61 -1.92 9.39
N ASP A 51 -12.12 -2.82 8.54
CA ASP A 51 -13.22 -2.55 7.60
C ASP A 51 -14.50 -2.02 8.26
N ALA A 52 -14.81 -2.41 9.50
CA ALA A 52 -15.95 -1.83 10.20
C ALA A 52 -15.73 -0.34 10.52
N ILE A 53 -14.47 0.10 10.63
CA ILE A 53 -14.06 1.46 10.99
C ILE A 53 -13.67 2.27 9.74
N PHE A 54 -13.03 1.63 8.76
CA PHE A 54 -12.43 2.18 7.55
C PHE A 54 -12.95 1.50 6.28
N GLY A 55 -14.16 0.95 6.32
CA GLY A 55 -14.77 0.26 5.19
C GLY A 55 -14.79 1.09 3.89
N PRO A 56 -15.16 2.40 3.93
CA PRO A 56 -15.05 3.27 2.76
C PRO A 56 -13.63 3.35 2.18
N TYR A 57 -12.61 3.40 3.04
CA TYR A 57 -11.21 3.42 2.65
C TYR A 57 -10.82 2.12 1.92
N VAL A 58 -11.07 0.96 2.54
CA VAL A 58 -10.69 -0.34 1.96
C VAL A 58 -11.46 -0.62 0.67
N LYS A 59 -12.77 -0.36 0.65
CA LYS A 59 -13.59 -0.46 -0.55
C LYS A 59 -13.06 0.44 -1.66
N GLY A 60 -12.68 1.68 -1.34
CA GLY A 60 -12.06 2.60 -2.29
C GLY A 60 -10.75 2.04 -2.86
N LYS A 61 -9.86 1.53 -2.00
CA LYS A 61 -8.60 0.90 -2.43
C LYS A 61 -8.83 -0.29 -3.35
N GLN A 62 -9.73 -1.22 -3.00
CA GLN A 62 -10.07 -2.39 -3.83
C GLN A 62 -10.63 -1.99 -5.20
N ARG A 63 -11.48 -0.96 -5.25
CA ARG A 63 -11.98 -0.39 -6.51
C ARG A 63 -10.87 0.16 -7.39
N ALA A 64 -9.93 0.91 -6.80
CA ALA A 64 -8.77 1.43 -7.52
C ALA A 64 -7.88 0.30 -8.08
N GLU A 65 -7.61 -0.74 -7.28
CA GLU A 65 -6.86 -1.90 -7.72
C GLU A 65 -7.52 -2.61 -8.90
N ALA A 66 -8.83 -2.82 -8.84
CA ALA A 66 -9.60 -3.42 -9.92
C ALA A 66 -9.52 -2.58 -11.20
N ALA A 67 -9.65 -1.25 -11.09
CA ALA A 67 -9.55 -0.35 -12.24
C ALA A 67 -8.16 -0.38 -12.89
N VAL A 68 -7.09 -0.38 -12.08
CA VAL A 68 -5.71 -0.49 -12.58
C VAL A 68 -5.52 -1.82 -13.31
N LYS A 69 -5.89 -2.94 -12.68
CA LYS A 69 -5.75 -4.29 -13.27
C LYS A 69 -6.55 -4.42 -14.57
N ALA A 70 -7.78 -3.92 -14.59
CA ALA A 70 -8.64 -3.97 -15.78
C ALA A 70 -8.08 -3.16 -16.96
N ARG A 71 -7.44 -2.01 -16.69
CA ARG A 71 -7.01 -1.09 -17.76
C ARG A 71 -5.58 -1.31 -18.23
N TYR A 72 -4.70 -1.78 -17.35
CA TYR A 72 -3.26 -1.87 -17.58
C TYR A 72 -2.72 -3.31 -17.52
N SER A 73 -3.46 -4.29 -16.98
CA SER A 73 -3.02 -5.70 -16.84
C SER A 73 -1.55 -5.81 -16.40
N ASP A 74 -0.72 -6.53 -17.17
CA ASP A 74 0.70 -6.75 -16.87
C ASP A 74 1.58 -5.50 -17.01
N SER A 75 1.03 -4.39 -17.52
CA SER A 75 1.69 -3.08 -17.55
C SER A 75 1.43 -2.25 -16.30
N SER A 76 1.01 -2.87 -15.21
CA SER A 76 0.78 -2.21 -13.92
C SER A 76 1.54 -2.84 -12.77
N LEU A 77 1.71 -2.05 -11.71
CA LEU A 77 2.17 -2.50 -10.40
C LEU A 77 1.22 -1.98 -9.32
N VAL A 78 0.73 -2.88 -8.47
CA VAL A 78 -0.03 -2.54 -7.28
C VAL A 78 0.84 -2.87 -6.06
N LEU A 79 1.16 -1.86 -5.26
CA LEU A 79 1.85 -2.03 -3.98
C LEU A 79 0.79 -2.08 -2.87
N GLN A 80 0.82 -3.13 -2.04
CA GLN A 80 -0.04 -3.27 -0.86
C GLN A 80 0.83 -3.28 0.40
N PRO A 81 1.43 -2.13 0.77
CA PRO A 81 2.28 -2.06 1.95
C PRO A 81 1.48 -2.25 3.24
N SER A 82 2.18 -2.71 4.28
CA SER A 82 1.77 -2.58 5.69
C SER A 82 1.86 -1.10 6.13
N PHE A 83 2.09 -0.84 7.42
CA PHE A 83 2.36 0.52 7.89
C PHE A 83 3.63 1.07 7.26
N ILE A 84 3.53 2.24 6.61
CA ILE A 84 4.69 2.93 6.06
C ILE A 84 5.27 3.86 7.13
N TYR A 85 6.59 3.85 7.29
CA TYR A 85 7.32 4.75 8.19
C TYR A 85 8.39 5.54 7.43
N GLY A 86 8.80 6.68 7.98
CA GLY A 86 9.83 7.54 7.39
C GLY A 86 9.63 9.01 7.73
N GLY A 87 10.59 9.84 7.31
CA GLY A 87 10.65 11.25 7.68
C GLY A 87 11.11 11.47 9.13
N ASP A 88 11.25 12.74 9.51
CA ASP A 88 11.87 13.15 10.78
C ASP A 88 10.86 13.23 11.95
N GLU A 89 9.56 13.30 11.65
CA GLU A 89 8.50 13.59 12.63
C GLU A 89 7.33 12.60 12.58
N PHE A 90 6.68 12.39 13.74
CA PHE A 90 5.40 11.71 13.83
C PHE A 90 4.28 12.65 13.37
N SER A 91 3.37 12.17 12.54
CA SER A 91 2.22 12.94 12.06
C SER A 91 0.96 12.11 12.24
N ALA A 92 -0.11 12.70 12.78
CA ALA A 92 -1.41 12.07 12.81
C ALA A 92 -2.16 12.21 11.47
N THR A 93 -1.76 13.16 10.60
CA THR A 93 -2.50 13.47 9.36
C THR A 93 -1.57 13.90 8.20
N PRO A 94 -1.35 13.02 7.19
CA PRO A 94 -1.62 11.59 7.24
C PRO A 94 -0.83 10.90 8.36
N PRO A 95 -1.32 9.77 8.89
CA PRO A 95 -0.60 8.96 9.86
C PRO A 95 0.79 8.60 9.34
N ARG A 96 1.84 9.02 10.07
CA ARG A 96 3.25 8.74 9.77
C ARG A 96 3.99 8.51 11.06
N VAL A 97 4.86 7.52 11.03
CA VAL A 97 5.78 7.22 12.14
C VAL A 97 7.17 7.64 11.71
N ALA A 98 7.86 8.41 12.56
CA ALA A 98 9.20 8.87 12.29
C ALA A 98 10.18 7.69 12.08
N GLY A 99 11.18 7.91 11.22
CA GLY A 99 12.19 6.91 10.82
C GLY A 99 12.78 6.12 12.00
N TRP A 100 13.19 6.83 13.05
CA TRP A 100 13.87 6.27 14.22
C TRP A 100 13.04 5.28 15.03
N TYR A 101 11.70 5.40 14.99
CA TYR A 101 10.80 4.47 15.67
C TYR A 101 10.49 3.26 14.77
N GLY A 102 10.32 3.50 13.47
CA GLY A 102 10.05 2.45 12.48
C GLY A 102 11.19 1.43 12.37
N GLU A 103 12.44 1.86 12.24
CA GLU A 103 13.60 0.97 12.04
C GLU A 103 13.82 -0.02 13.21
N LYS A 104 13.57 0.43 14.45
CA LYS A 104 13.71 -0.44 15.64
C LYS A 104 12.59 -1.49 15.73
N VAL A 105 11.37 -1.10 15.37
CA VAL A 105 10.21 -2.00 15.37
C VAL A 105 10.26 -2.94 14.16
N GLU A 106 10.72 -2.45 13.00
CA GLU A 106 10.94 -3.25 11.79
C GLU A 106 11.88 -4.40 12.04
N ASN A 107 13.08 -4.12 12.56
CA ASN A 107 14.07 -5.17 12.81
C ASN A 107 13.57 -6.25 13.79
N LEU A 108 12.74 -5.87 14.76
CA LEU A 108 12.15 -6.81 15.73
C LEU A 108 11.02 -7.65 15.10
N LEU A 109 10.10 -7.00 14.38
CA LEU A 109 8.95 -7.66 13.73
C LEU A 109 9.35 -8.46 12.49
N ALA A 110 10.48 -8.12 11.85
CA ALA A 110 11.01 -8.81 10.68
C ALA A 110 11.76 -10.11 11.01
N THR A 111 11.88 -10.50 12.28
CA THR A 111 12.51 -11.78 12.66
C THR A 111 11.61 -12.99 12.35
N ASP A 112 12.20 -14.15 12.05
CA ASP A 112 11.48 -15.38 11.68
C ASP A 112 10.49 -15.84 12.75
N LEU A 113 10.78 -15.58 14.02
CA LEU A 113 9.91 -15.93 15.16
C LEU A 113 8.61 -15.12 15.15
N PHE A 114 8.70 -13.80 14.95
CA PHE A 114 7.53 -12.93 14.88
C PHE A 114 6.74 -13.13 13.58
N ARG A 115 7.44 -13.37 12.46
CA ARG A 115 6.82 -13.74 11.17
C ARG A 115 6.02 -15.04 11.26
N ALA A 116 6.56 -16.07 11.91
CA ALA A 116 5.87 -17.33 12.12
C ALA A 116 4.63 -17.16 13.00
N ALA A 117 4.73 -16.40 14.09
CA ALA A 117 3.60 -16.09 14.97
C ALA A 117 2.50 -15.28 14.24
N ALA A 118 2.88 -14.29 13.43
CA ALA A 118 1.95 -13.51 12.63
C ALA A 118 1.20 -14.41 11.62
N SER A 119 1.87 -15.34 10.95
CA SER A 119 1.25 -16.23 9.95
C SER A 119 0.11 -17.11 10.50
N ALA A 120 0.12 -17.41 11.79
CA ALA A 120 -0.89 -18.21 12.49
C ALA A 120 -1.93 -17.37 13.25
N SER A 121 -1.82 -16.04 13.22
CA SER A 121 -2.62 -15.13 14.04
C SER A 121 -3.81 -14.52 13.28
N PRO A 122 -4.90 -14.14 13.98
CA PRO A 122 -5.98 -13.33 13.42
C PRO A 122 -5.48 -12.09 12.70
N ALA A 123 -6.19 -11.63 11.67
CA ALA A 123 -5.72 -10.56 10.78
C ALA A 123 -5.33 -9.24 11.45
N PHE A 124 -5.98 -8.85 12.55
CA PHE A 124 -5.56 -7.69 13.36
C PHE A 124 -4.17 -7.86 13.97
N LEU A 125 -3.86 -9.07 14.45
CA LEU A 125 -2.54 -9.41 14.97
C LEU A 125 -1.52 -9.56 13.83
N ARG A 126 -1.92 -10.06 12.66
CA ARG A 126 -1.06 -10.03 11.46
C ARG A 126 -0.69 -8.61 11.05
N LEU A 127 -1.65 -7.68 11.02
CA LEU A 127 -1.39 -6.28 10.70
C LEU A 127 -0.50 -5.61 11.75
N ALA A 128 -0.75 -5.87 13.04
CA ALA A 128 0.04 -5.32 14.15
C ALA A 128 1.47 -5.89 14.21
N LEU A 129 1.66 -7.15 13.78
CA LEU A 129 2.96 -7.83 13.76
C LEU A 129 3.65 -7.77 12.40
N SER A 130 3.00 -7.20 11.37
CA SER A 130 3.61 -7.01 10.06
C SER A 130 4.73 -5.98 10.19
N PRO A 131 5.94 -6.28 9.67
CA PRO A 131 7.02 -5.30 9.65
C PRO A 131 6.54 -4.04 8.94
N PRO A 132 6.70 -2.85 9.55
CA PRO A 132 6.45 -1.60 8.85
C PRO A 132 7.46 -1.44 7.71
N LEU A 133 7.07 -0.76 6.63
CA LEU A 133 7.89 -0.54 5.44
C LEU A 133 8.49 0.85 5.43
N ALA A 134 9.78 0.95 5.14
CA ALA A 134 10.43 2.22 4.90
C ALA A 134 9.81 2.90 3.66
N VAL A 135 9.51 4.20 3.76
CA VAL A 135 8.96 5.00 2.65
C VAL A 135 9.88 4.95 1.42
N ASP A 136 11.19 4.87 1.62
CA ASP A 136 12.18 4.77 0.56
C ASP A 136 12.07 3.46 -0.24
N ASP A 137 11.78 2.34 0.43
CA ASP A 137 11.61 1.06 -0.26
C ASP A 137 10.31 1.04 -1.08
N VAL A 138 9.22 1.59 -0.52
CA VAL A 138 7.96 1.78 -1.26
C VAL A 138 8.17 2.68 -2.49
N ALA A 139 8.91 3.78 -2.33
CA ALA A 139 9.21 4.71 -3.41
C ALA A 139 10.06 4.06 -4.51
N LYS A 140 11.12 3.32 -4.16
CA LYS A 140 11.97 2.60 -5.12
C LYS A 140 11.19 1.54 -5.88
N ALA A 141 10.37 0.73 -5.19
CA ALA A 141 9.49 -0.24 -5.83
C ALA A 141 8.49 0.43 -6.78
N ALA A 142 7.93 1.59 -6.40
CA ALA A 142 7.04 2.34 -7.26
C ALA A 142 7.74 2.84 -8.55
N VAL A 143 8.98 3.33 -8.41
CA VAL A 143 9.81 3.72 -9.55
C VAL A 143 10.16 2.52 -10.43
N ALA A 144 10.48 1.37 -9.85
CA ALA A 144 10.72 0.13 -10.58
C ALA A 144 9.48 -0.29 -11.39
N GLY A 145 8.29 -0.19 -10.82
CA GLY A 145 7.02 -0.41 -11.51
C GLY A 145 6.82 0.55 -12.70
N ALA A 146 7.07 1.83 -12.49
CA ALA A 146 6.94 2.84 -13.53
C ALA A 146 7.96 2.64 -14.66
N ALA A 147 9.16 2.16 -14.33
CA ALA A 147 10.21 1.80 -15.29
C ALA A 147 9.97 0.44 -15.96
N GLY A 148 8.98 -0.34 -15.52
CA GLY A 148 8.68 -1.66 -16.07
C GLY A 148 9.60 -2.78 -15.61
N ARG A 149 10.33 -2.56 -14.52
CA ARG A 149 11.19 -3.58 -13.87
C ARG A 149 10.41 -4.46 -12.88
N ALA A 150 9.24 -4.01 -12.44
CA ALA A 150 8.33 -4.77 -11.59
C ALA A 150 6.89 -4.63 -12.10
N THR A 151 6.09 -5.68 -11.97
CA THR A 151 4.68 -5.74 -12.40
C THR A 151 3.87 -6.62 -11.44
N GLY A 152 2.55 -6.57 -11.56
CA GLY A 152 1.64 -7.41 -10.76
C GLY A 152 1.23 -6.76 -9.43
N THR A 153 0.96 -7.58 -8.41
CA THR A 153 0.59 -7.12 -7.06
C THR A 153 1.65 -7.59 -6.07
N LEU A 154 2.21 -6.66 -5.28
CA LEU A 154 3.19 -6.95 -4.23
C LEU A 154 2.52 -6.77 -2.87
N GLU A 155 2.22 -7.90 -2.22
CA GLU A 155 1.39 -7.96 -1.01
C GLU A 155 2.19 -8.06 0.28
N SER A 156 3.50 -8.30 0.20
CA SER A 156 4.36 -8.51 1.37
C SER A 156 5.51 -7.52 1.41
N HIS A 157 6.00 -7.29 2.64
CA HIS A 157 7.21 -6.53 2.90
C HIS A 157 8.36 -6.96 1.97
N ASP A 158 8.68 -8.26 1.97
CA ASP A 158 9.81 -8.78 1.20
C ASP A 158 9.61 -8.65 -0.30
N ALA A 159 8.37 -8.81 -0.80
CA ALA A 159 8.08 -8.62 -2.22
C ALA A 159 8.31 -7.17 -2.66
N ILE A 160 7.92 -6.21 -1.82
CA ILE A 160 8.14 -4.78 -2.08
C ILE A 160 9.63 -4.44 -2.02
N VAL A 161 10.34 -4.94 -1.00
CA VAL A 161 11.80 -4.72 -0.86
C VAL A 161 12.58 -5.37 -2.01
N ALA A 162 12.17 -6.56 -2.48
CA ALA A 162 12.83 -7.22 -3.60
C ALA A 162 12.65 -6.49 -4.93
N ALA A 163 11.62 -5.64 -5.05
CA ALA A 163 11.30 -4.90 -6.26
C ALA A 163 11.98 -3.52 -6.37
N ARG A 164 12.75 -3.09 -5.36
CA ARG A 164 13.41 -1.78 -5.31
C ARG A 164 14.46 -1.57 -6.42
#